data_AF-A0A7C4ZPM5-F1
#
_entry.id   AF-A0A7C4ZPM5-F1
#
_cell.length_a   1.000
_cell.length_b   1.000
_cell.length_c   1.000
_cell.angle_alpha   90.00
_cell.angle_beta   90.00
_cell.angle_gamma   90.00
#
_symmetry.space_group_name_H-M   'P 1'
#
loop_
_entity.id
_entity.type
_entity.pdbx_description
1 polymer ?
#
loop_
_entity_poly.entity_id
_entity_poly.type
_entity_poly.pdbx_seq_one_letter_code
_entity_poly.pdbx_strand_id
1 'polypeptide(L)'
;MRYWTLAAAGLAASVWLAYSTLAQPQPEPRGEPPVRPNASPGYPGPGFVPIPPFLRALDANGDGELSAAEIDNAPKALRSLDRNGDGRLTREEMGIPFGPPRDGFPGGGPGPMGRPEPPAGPPQDMGAPPRGMFGGPGRGPGRDFGSTYVGEPLAKNDAEKKILDTMANMVGGRNLQNVPPSDGRLLRLLTEAIGAKNVVEIGTSNGYSALWISMALKSTGGKLTTFEIDPERIRMARENFRRAGVDQIVTVVEGDAHEQVTKLKDPIDLLFIDADKEGYADYLKKLLPLVRPGGLILAHNFDMLGQDYVRAVTTNPNLETIYLPSSFGVTLKKR
;
A
#
# COMPACT_ATOMS: atom_id res chain seq x y z
N MET A 1 60.90 10.84 40.68
CA MET A 1 60.58 12.07 39.91
C MET A 1 59.13 11.94 39.48
N ARG A 2 58.15 12.30 40.32
CA ARG A 2 57.44 13.60 40.43
C ARG A 2 56.70 14.05 39.15
N TYR A 3 55.37 13.90 39.24
CA TYR A 3 54.21 14.46 38.52
C TYR A 3 54.38 15.80 37.80
N TRP A 4 53.57 16.05 36.76
CA TRP A 4 52.59 17.16 36.67
C TRP A 4 51.54 16.92 35.55
N THR A 5 50.28 16.79 35.96
CA THR A 5 49.07 17.16 35.19
C THR A 5 48.97 18.67 35.06
N LEU A 6 48.56 19.21 33.91
CA LEU A 6 47.90 20.52 33.83
C LEU A 6 46.91 20.54 32.65
N ALA A 7 45.65 20.78 33.00
CA ALA A 7 44.59 21.22 32.11
C ALA A 7 44.79 22.69 31.76
N ALA A 8 44.39 23.10 30.55
CA ALA A 8 44.11 24.49 30.23
C ALA A 8 42.90 24.56 29.31
N ALA A 9 41.86 25.22 29.84
CA ALA A 9 40.63 25.58 29.17
C ALA A 9 40.80 26.92 28.43
N GLY A 10 39.93 27.14 27.44
CA GLY A 10 39.53 28.47 26.98
C GLY A 10 40.30 29.01 25.78
N LEU A 11 39.60 29.21 24.66
CA LEU A 11 39.15 30.55 24.25
C LEU A 11 38.40 30.45 22.92
N ALA A 12 37.09 30.70 22.98
CA ALA A 12 36.34 31.20 21.84
C ALA A 12 36.87 32.61 21.52
N ALA A 13 37.28 32.83 20.27
CA ALA A 13 37.60 34.15 19.76
C ALA A 13 36.89 34.36 18.42
N SER A 14 35.90 35.22 18.50
CA SER A 14 35.15 35.86 17.44
C SER A 14 36.09 36.53 16.45
N VAL A 15 35.91 36.27 15.14
CA VAL A 15 36.42 37.15 14.09
C VAL A 15 35.21 37.68 13.31
N TRP A 16 34.71 38.81 13.80
CA TRP A 16 34.02 39.81 13.00
C TRP A 16 35.10 40.57 12.22
N LEU A 17 35.07 40.54 10.89
CA LEU A 17 35.56 41.66 10.11
C LEU A 17 34.75 41.81 8.83
N ALA A 18 34.21 43.02 8.69
CA ALA A 18 33.37 43.51 7.63
C ALA A 18 34.12 43.61 6.30
N TYR A 19 33.45 43.30 5.20
CA TYR A 19 33.71 43.92 3.91
C TYR A 19 32.39 44.46 3.35
N SER A 20 32.33 45.79 3.31
CA SER A 20 31.25 46.56 2.73
C SER A 20 31.38 46.63 1.21
N THR A 21 30.20 46.64 0.57
CA THR A 21 29.86 47.32 -0.70
C THR A 21 30.53 46.87 -2.00
N LEU A 22 29.90 45.90 -2.67
CA LEU A 22 29.62 45.98 -4.10
C LEU A 22 28.16 45.57 -4.33
N ALA A 23 27.33 46.54 -4.70
CA ALA A 23 25.92 46.35 -5.01
C ALA A 23 25.75 45.42 -6.22
N GLN A 24 25.03 44.31 -6.05
CA GLN A 24 24.54 43.51 -7.16
C GLN A 24 23.16 44.03 -7.60
N PRO A 25 22.89 44.11 -8.92
CA PRO A 25 21.63 44.63 -9.43
C PRO A 25 20.45 43.72 -9.07
N GLN A 26 19.35 44.32 -8.63
CA GLN A 26 18.08 43.65 -8.34
C GLN A 26 17.47 43.07 -9.64
N PRO A 27 16.89 41.86 -9.62
CA PRO A 27 16.13 41.35 -10.76
C PRO A 27 14.80 42.13 -10.90
N GLU A 28 14.48 42.57 -12.12
CA GLU A 28 13.24 43.28 -12.43
C GLU A 28 11.98 42.44 -12.15
N PRO A 29 10.84 43.08 -11.81
CA PRO A 29 9.58 42.39 -11.64
C PRO A 29 9.09 41.83 -12.99
N ARG A 30 8.99 40.49 -13.08
CA ARG A 30 8.31 39.82 -14.21
C ARG A 30 6.83 40.19 -14.18
N GLY A 31 6.38 40.94 -15.17
CA GLY A 31 4.97 41.29 -15.38
C GLY A 31 4.07 40.07 -15.55
N GLU A 32 2.81 40.20 -15.13
CA GLU A 32 1.78 39.17 -15.25
C GLU A 32 1.54 38.78 -16.73
N PRO A 33 1.33 37.49 -17.03
CA PRO A 33 0.97 37.07 -18.39
C PRO A 33 -0.46 37.52 -18.75
N PRO A 34 -0.73 37.82 -20.04
CA PRO A 34 -2.01 38.38 -20.45
C PRO A 34 -3.18 37.40 -20.26
N VAL A 35 -4.28 37.91 -19.71
CA VAL A 35 -5.59 37.24 -19.65
C VAL A 35 -6.08 36.97 -21.07
N ARG A 36 -6.28 35.70 -21.43
CA ARG A 36 -6.96 35.33 -22.68
C ARG A 36 -8.48 35.45 -22.48
N PRO A 37 -9.20 36.20 -23.33
CA PRO A 37 -10.66 36.26 -23.27
C PRO A 37 -11.26 35.01 -23.93
N ASN A 38 -12.18 34.36 -23.20
CA ASN A 38 -13.21 33.44 -23.69
C ASN A 38 -12.78 32.32 -24.65
N ALA A 39 -12.40 31.16 -24.11
CA ALA A 39 -12.47 29.88 -24.82
C ALA A 39 -13.75 29.15 -24.39
N SER A 40 -14.60 28.80 -25.37
CA SER A 40 -15.83 28.02 -25.21
C SER A 40 -15.59 26.67 -24.51
N PRO A 41 -16.61 26.04 -23.88
CA PRO A 41 -16.42 24.80 -23.13
C PRO A 41 -16.04 23.65 -24.09
N GLY A 42 -14.76 23.32 -24.14
CA GLY A 42 -14.26 22.13 -24.82
C GLY A 42 -14.68 20.88 -24.06
N TYR A 43 -15.34 19.95 -24.74
CA TYR A 43 -15.59 18.60 -24.23
C TYR A 43 -14.25 17.90 -23.91
N PRO A 44 -14.04 17.34 -22.70
CA PRO A 44 -12.88 16.52 -22.43
C PRO A 44 -13.08 15.09 -22.98
N GLY A 45 -12.01 14.54 -23.55
CA GLY A 45 -11.96 13.21 -24.18
C GLY A 45 -12.21 12.01 -23.23
N PRO A 46 -12.16 10.78 -23.76
CA PRO A 46 -12.58 9.57 -23.03
C PRO A 46 -11.60 9.27 -21.89
N GLY A 47 -12.09 9.35 -20.65
CA GLY A 47 -11.31 9.12 -19.43
C GLY A 47 -11.61 10.08 -18.27
N PHE A 48 -12.48 11.08 -18.46
CA PHE A 48 -12.89 11.99 -17.40
C PHE A 48 -13.83 11.27 -16.41
N VAL A 49 -13.34 10.92 -15.22
CA VAL A 49 -14.21 10.57 -14.09
C VAL A 49 -14.78 11.90 -13.57
N PRO A 50 -16.09 12.15 -13.64
CA PRO A 50 -16.65 13.37 -13.08
C PRO A 50 -16.35 13.42 -11.59
N ILE A 51 -15.75 14.52 -11.14
CA ILE A 51 -15.43 14.74 -9.73
C ILE A 51 -16.74 14.59 -8.93
N PRO A 52 -16.83 13.64 -7.99
CA PRO A 52 -18.03 13.44 -7.19
C PRO A 52 -18.50 14.75 -6.55
N PRO A 53 -19.82 15.03 -6.53
CA PRO A 53 -20.41 16.21 -5.89
C PRO A 53 -19.90 16.49 -4.47
N PHE A 54 -19.57 15.44 -3.71
CA PHE A 54 -19.03 15.62 -2.36
C PHE A 54 -17.66 16.32 -2.33
N LEU A 55 -16.77 16.00 -3.29
CA LEU A 55 -15.47 16.66 -3.40
C LEU A 55 -15.63 18.10 -3.88
N ARG A 56 -16.56 18.33 -4.81
CA ARG A 56 -16.87 19.67 -5.34
C ARG A 56 -17.53 20.57 -4.30
N ALA A 57 -18.26 20.01 -3.34
CA ALA A 57 -18.85 20.79 -2.26
C ALA A 57 -17.81 21.30 -1.26
N LEU A 58 -16.73 20.54 -1.06
CA LEU A 58 -15.65 20.88 -0.14
C LEU A 58 -14.61 21.81 -0.75
N ASP A 59 -14.29 21.63 -2.03
CA ASP A 59 -13.40 22.49 -2.81
C ASP A 59 -14.24 23.55 -3.54
N ALA A 60 -14.50 24.66 -2.85
CA ALA A 60 -15.44 25.69 -3.29
C ALA A 60 -14.86 26.54 -4.43
N ASN A 61 -13.54 26.69 -4.49
CA ASN A 61 -12.86 27.44 -5.55
C ASN A 61 -12.44 26.54 -6.75
N GLY A 62 -12.50 25.21 -6.60
CA GLY A 62 -12.24 24.25 -7.66
C GLY A 62 -10.77 24.13 -8.05
N ASP A 63 -9.86 24.49 -7.15
CA ASP A 63 -8.41 24.47 -7.42
C ASP A 63 -7.76 23.10 -7.15
N GLY A 64 -8.52 22.16 -6.59
CA GLY A 64 -8.08 20.81 -6.29
C GLY A 64 -7.36 20.65 -4.94
N GLU A 65 -7.27 21.70 -4.14
CA GLU A 65 -6.78 21.71 -2.77
C GLU A 65 -7.88 22.16 -1.79
N LEU A 66 -7.76 21.80 -0.50
CA LEU A 66 -8.66 22.30 0.53
C LEU A 66 -7.92 23.32 1.39
N SER A 67 -8.28 24.59 1.22
CA SER A 67 -7.76 25.67 2.05
C SER A 67 -8.27 25.58 3.50
N ALA A 68 -7.60 26.26 4.43
CA ALA A 68 -8.07 26.34 5.82
C ALA A 68 -9.51 26.86 5.92
N ALA A 69 -9.86 27.85 5.08
CA ALA A 69 -11.21 28.40 5.03
C ALA A 69 -12.26 27.41 4.52
N GLU A 70 -11.91 26.53 3.59
CA GLU A 70 -12.81 25.48 3.07
C GLU A 70 -12.99 24.34 4.08
N ILE A 71 -11.92 23.98 4.80
CA ILE A 71 -11.97 23.01 5.90
C ILE A 71 -12.88 23.53 7.03
N ASP A 72 -12.74 24.81 7.40
CA ASP A 72 -13.56 25.42 8.44
C ASP A 72 -15.04 25.53 8.02
N ASN A 73 -15.30 25.66 6.72
CA ASN A 73 -16.65 25.69 6.16
C ASN A 73 -17.20 24.30 5.77
N ALA A 74 -16.40 23.24 5.90
CA ALA A 74 -16.77 21.88 5.53
C ALA A 74 -18.08 21.40 6.18
N PRO A 75 -18.38 21.67 7.47
CA PRO A 75 -19.65 21.27 8.06
C PRO A 75 -20.88 21.88 7.36
N LYS A 76 -20.76 23.12 6.85
CA LYS A 76 -21.83 23.80 6.12
C LYS A 76 -21.96 23.25 4.70
N ALA A 77 -20.84 23.01 4.03
CA ALA A 77 -20.79 22.40 2.71
C ALA A 77 -21.39 20.98 2.70
N LEU A 78 -21.02 20.15 3.67
CA LEU A 78 -21.54 18.78 3.80
C LEU A 78 -23.04 18.75 4.10
N ARG A 79 -23.55 19.67 4.93
CA ARG A 79 -24.99 19.80 5.17
C ARG A 79 -25.78 20.17 3.92
N SER A 80 -25.17 20.83 2.94
CA SER A 80 -25.85 21.15 1.68
C SER A 80 -26.05 19.92 0.76
N LEU A 81 -25.34 18.82 1.04
CA LEU A 81 -25.45 17.56 0.30
C LEU A 81 -26.54 16.64 0.88
N ASP A 82 -26.93 16.83 2.15
CA ASP A 82 -28.00 16.10 2.82
C ASP A 82 -29.35 16.61 2.30
N ARG A 83 -29.86 15.95 1.25
CA ARG A 83 -31.08 16.40 0.55
C ARG A 83 -32.33 15.95 1.27
N ASN A 84 -32.27 14.80 1.95
CA ASN A 84 -33.41 14.27 2.69
C ASN A 84 -33.49 14.82 4.12
N GLY A 85 -32.46 15.52 4.60
CA GLY A 85 -32.42 16.21 5.88
C GLY A 85 -32.33 15.28 7.08
N ASP A 86 -31.86 14.05 6.88
CA ASP A 86 -31.82 13.01 7.92
C ASP A 86 -30.56 13.05 8.79
N GLY A 87 -29.64 13.98 8.50
CA GLY A 87 -28.39 14.16 9.22
C GLY A 87 -27.30 13.17 8.82
N ARG A 88 -27.51 12.37 7.77
CA ARG A 88 -26.55 11.45 7.17
C ARG A 88 -26.36 11.78 5.70
N LEU A 89 -25.19 11.46 5.16
CA LEU A 89 -24.93 11.55 3.73
C LEU A 89 -24.89 10.16 3.14
N THR A 90 -25.85 9.86 2.26
CA THR A 90 -25.89 8.62 1.48
C THR A 90 -24.88 8.66 0.32
N ARG A 91 -24.58 7.49 -0.26
CA ARG A 91 -23.66 7.41 -1.41
C ARG A 91 -24.21 8.16 -2.63
N GLU A 92 -25.53 8.16 -2.77
CA GLU A 92 -26.29 8.89 -3.78
C GLU A 92 -26.13 10.41 -3.59
N GLU A 93 -26.17 10.90 -2.36
CA GLU A 93 -25.98 12.33 -2.03
C GLU A 93 -24.53 12.78 -2.19
N MET A 94 -23.57 11.90 -1.89
CA MET A 94 -22.16 12.13 -2.18
C MET A 94 -21.84 12.02 -3.68
N GLY A 95 -22.76 11.47 -4.48
CA GLY A 95 -22.64 11.28 -5.92
C GLY A 95 -21.46 10.39 -6.32
N ILE A 96 -21.25 9.29 -5.58
CA ILE A 96 -20.29 8.24 -5.91
C ILE A 96 -20.99 7.27 -6.90
N PRO A 97 -20.54 7.16 -8.17
CA PRO A 97 -21.27 6.42 -9.19
C PRO A 97 -21.25 4.89 -8.97
N PHE A 98 -22.36 4.24 -9.31
CA PHE A 98 -22.48 2.78 -9.46
C PHE A 98 -21.64 2.27 -10.65
N GLY A 99 -20.92 1.16 -10.46
CA GLY A 99 -20.69 0.22 -11.57
C GLY A 99 -22.01 -0.52 -11.87
N PRO A 100 -22.25 -1.00 -13.09
CA PRO A 100 -23.56 -1.55 -13.47
C PRO A 100 -23.94 -2.78 -12.61
N PRO A 101 -25.23 -3.01 -12.35
CA PRO A 101 -25.69 -4.19 -11.61
C PRO A 101 -25.33 -5.47 -12.37
N ARG A 102 -24.81 -6.48 -11.68
CA ARG A 102 -24.85 -7.85 -12.21
C ARG A 102 -26.25 -8.39 -11.97
N ASP A 103 -27.01 -8.53 -13.04
CA ASP A 103 -28.32 -9.17 -13.04
C ASP A 103 -28.22 -10.59 -12.46
N GLY A 104 -29.10 -10.91 -11.50
CA GLY A 104 -29.45 -12.30 -11.19
C GLY A 104 -29.26 -12.78 -9.76
N PHE A 105 -29.98 -12.21 -8.79
CA PHE A 105 -30.44 -12.98 -7.62
C PHE A 105 -31.84 -12.51 -7.20
N PRO A 106 -32.87 -13.37 -7.19
CA PRO A 106 -34.22 -12.99 -6.79
C PRO A 106 -34.42 -13.13 -5.27
N GLY A 107 -34.85 -12.03 -4.65
CA GLY A 107 -35.80 -12.01 -3.52
C GLY A 107 -35.29 -12.34 -2.11
N GLY A 108 -35.58 -11.47 -1.13
CA GLY A 108 -35.36 -11.83 0.27
C GLY A 108 -35.63 -10.83 1.42
N GLY A 109 -36.51 -9.83 1.26
CA GLY A 109 -37.28 -9.23 2.37
C GLY A 109 -36.58 -8.37 3.47
N PRO A 110 -37.35 -7.58 4.27
CA PRO A 110 -36.82 -6.59 5.20
C PRO A 110 -36.63 -7.14 6.63
N GLY A 111 -35.45 -6.92 7.20
CA GLY A 111 -35.10 -7.25 8.59
C GLY A 111 -35.05 -6.02 9.51
N PRO A 112 -35.14 -6.20 10.85
CA PRO A 112 -36.06 -5.42 11.68
C PRO A 112 -35.45 -4.29 12.53
N MET A 113 -36.38 -3.51 13.09
CA MET A 113 -36.26 -2.44 14.08
C MET A 113 -35.27 -2.69 15.24
N GLY A 114 -34.61 -1.59 15.64
CA GLY A 114 -34.46 -1.21 17.04
C GLY A 114 -33.25 -1.77 17.79
N ARG A 115 -32.21 -0.93 17.96
CA ARG A 115 -31.33 -0.98 19.14
C ARG A 115 -31.07 0.45 19.65
N PRO A 116 -31.20 0.70 20.97
CA PRO A 116 -31.01 2.03 21.55
C PRO A 116 -29.53 2.38 21.71
N GLU A 117 -29.22 3.67 21.57
CA GLU A 117 -27.90 4.28 21.74
C GLU A 117 -27.43 4.27 23.20
N PRO A 118 -26.10 4.18 23.47
CA PRO A 118 -25.55 4.43 24.80
C PRO A 118 -25.28 5.94 25.04
N PRO A 119 -25.33 6.42 26.30
CA PRO A 119 -25.33 7.84 26.62
C PRO A 119 -23.95 8.50 26.55
N ALA A 120 -23.99 9.82 26.31
CA ALA A 120 -22.85 10.73 26.23
C ALA A 120 -22.11 10.91 27.57
N GLY A 121 -20.78 10.80 27.52
CA GLY A 121 -19.85 11.25 28.58
C GLY A 121 -19.24 12.62 28.26
N PRO A 122 -18.82 13.41 29.26
CA PRO A 122 -18.41 14.81 29.09
C PRO A 122 -16.98 14.95 28.52
N PRO A 123 -16.63 16.12 27.94
CA PRO A 123 -15.37 16.29 27.23
C PRO A 123 -14.20 16.51 28.21
N GLN A 124 -13.10 15.78 28.02
CA GLN A 124 -11.83 16.09 28.66
C GLN A 124 -10.90 16.79 27.67
N ASP A 125 -10.63 18.03 28.02
CA ASP A 125 -9.60 18.93 27.50
C ASP A 125 -8.20 18.37 27.83
N MET A 126 -7.37 18.17 26.80
CA MET A 126 -5.91 18.09 26.96
C MET A 126 -5.24 18.80 25.79
N GLY A 127 -4.62 19.93 26.12
CA GLY A 127 -3.85 20.77 25.21
C GLY A 127 -2.68 20.05 24.53
N ALA A 128 -2.53 20.30 23.23
CA ALA A 128 -1.40 19.87 22.43
C ALA A 128 -0.21 20.85 22.55
N PRO A 129 1.05 20.38 22.59
CA PRO A 129 2.23 21.23 22.43
C PRO A 129 2.51 21.55 20.95
N PRO A 130 3.34 22.57 20.63
CA PRO A 130 3.34 23.22 19.32
C PRO A 130 3.98 22.38 18.18
N ARG A 131 3.37 22.51 16.99
CA ARG A 131 3.83 21.96 15.72
C ARG A 131 5.13 22.62 15.24
N GLY A 132 6.20 21.83 15.17
CA GLY A 132 7.39 22.15 14.38
C GLY A 132 7.24 21.67 12.94
N MET A 133 6.88 22.61 12.05
CA MET A 133 7.43 22.86 10.72
C MET A 133 8.14 21.69 9.98
N PHE A 134 7.42 20.98 9.11
CA PHE A 134 7.96 20.48 7.83
C PHE A 134 6.84 20.43 6.79
N GLY A 135 6.98 21.27 5.76
CA GLY A 135 6.08 21.36 4.61
C GLY A 135 6.14 20.12 3.70
N GLY A 136 5.06 19.90 2.95
CA GLY A 136 4.80 18.72 2.12
C GLY A 136 5.69 18.57 0.88
N PRO A 137 5.36 17.61 -0.01
CA PRO A 137 4.37 17.93 -1.05
C PRO A 137 3.39 16.82 -1.47
N GLY A 138 2.15 17.23 -1.76
CA GLY A 138 1.36 16.85 -2.96
C GLY A 138 0.87 15.40 -3.12
N ARG A 139 -0.44 15.19 -2.95
CA ARG A 139 -1.16 13.96 -3.34
C ARG A 139 -1.56 13.98 -4.82
N GLY A 140 -0.76 13.34 -5.66
CA GLY A 140 -1.20 12.74 -6.93
C GLY A 140 -1.48 11.23 -6.76
N PRO A 141 -1.97 10.51 -7.78
CA PRO A 141 -2.28 9.10 -7.66
C PRO A 141 -1.00 8.33 -7.35
N GLY A 142 -0.96 7.69 -6.18
CA GLY A 142 0.05 6.72 -5.74
C GLY A 142 1.47 6.97 -6.23
N ARG A 143 2.13 8.05 -5.79
CA ARG A 143 3.59 8.07 -5.83
C ARG A 143 4.07 7.00 -4.85
N ASP A 144 4.65 5.92 -5.38
CA ASP A 144 5.56 5.05 -4.64
C ASP A 144 6.52 5.95 -3.84
N PHE A 145 6.35 6.02 -2.52
CA PHE A 145 7.25 6.75 -1.64
C PHE A 145 8.60 6.04 -1.68
N GLY A 146 9.45 6.45 -2.63
CA GLY A 146 10.73 5.81 -2.94
C GLY A 146 11.15 5.91 -4.42
N SER A 147 10.23 6.18 -5.35
CA SER A 147 10.54 6.11 -6.79
C SER A 147 11.67 7.02 -7.27
N THR A 148 11.90 8.17 -6.61
CA THR A 148 13.02 9.06 -6.94
C THR A 148 14.40 8.46 -6.62
N TYR A 149 14.47 7.46 -5.74
CA TYR A 149 15.71 6.82 -5.28
C TYR A 149 15.81 5.33 -5.65
N VAL A 150 14.77 4.75 -6.23
CA VAL A 150 14.72 3.32 -6.56
C VAL A 150 14.89 3.14 -8.06
N GLY A 151 16.12 2.81 -8.48
CA GLY A 151 16.40 2.43 -9.87
C GLY A 151 15.73 1.10 -10.26
N GLU A 152 15.63 0.83 -11.55
CA GLU A 152 15.12 -0.44 -12.11
C GLU A 152 15.88 -1.67 -11.57
N PRO A 153 15.23 -2.85 -11.47
CA PRO A 153 15.88 -4.02 -10.92
C PRO A 153 16.93 -4.50 -11.91
N LEU A 154 18.15 -4.72 -11.44
CA LEU A 154 19.24 -5.18 -12.28
C LEU A 154 19.42 -6.69 -12.13
N ALA A 155 19.52 -7.39 -13.26
CA ALA A 155 19.80 -8.81 -13.28
C ALA A 155 21.26 -9.09 -12.93
N LYS A 156 21.51 -10.04 -12.03
CA LYS A 156 22.87 -10.54 -11.77
C LYS A 156 23.37 -11.51 -12.85
N ASN A 157 22.47 -12.23 -13.51
CA ASN A 157 22.77 -13.27 -14.50
C ASN A 157 21.61 -13.47 -15.49
N ASP A 158 21.81 -14.30 -16.52
CA ASP A 158 20.80 -14.55 -17.56
C ASP A 158 19.49 -15.14 -17.02
N ALA A 159 19.57 -15.93 -15.95
CA ALA A 159 18.40 -16.49 -15.30
C ALA A 159 17.53 -15.41 -14.64
N GLU A 160 18.13 -14.46 -13.90
CA GLU A 160 17.41 -13.31 -13.37
C GLU A 160 16.92 -12.39 -14.48
N LYS A 161 17.73 -12.17 -15.52
CA LYS A 161 17.35 -11.35 -16.68
C LYS A 161 16.09 -11.90 -17.34
N LYS A 162 16.02 -13.21 -17.57
CA LYS A 162 14.84 -13.88 -18.14
C LYS A 162 13.58 -13.70 -17.30
N ILE A 163 13.70 -13.71 -15.96
CA ILE A 163 12.57 -13.45 -15.06
C ILE A 163 12.13 -11.99 -15.15
N LEU A 164 13.06 -11.04 -15.08
CA LEU A 164 12.78 -9.60 -15.20
C LEU A 164 12.14 -9.25 -16.55
N ASP A 165 12.68 -9.78 -17.65
CA ASP A 165 12.12 -9.59 -19.00
C ASP A 165 10.70 -10.17 -19.08
N THR A 166 10.43 -11.32 -18.43
CA THR A 166 9.07 -11.89 -18.37
C THR A 166 8.12 -10.94 -17.65
N MET A 167 8.51 -10.42 -16.47
CA MET A 167 7.70 -9.50 -15.69
C MET A 167 7.45 -8.16 -16.40
N ALA A 168 8.45 -7.61 -17.10
CA ALA A 168 8.29 -6.38 -17.89
C ALA A 168 7.17 -6.50 -18.94
N ASN A 169 6.99 -7.70 -19.51
CA ASN A 169 5.92 -7.98 -20.47
C ASN A 169 4.54 -8.24 -19.83
N MET A 170 4.45 -8.36 -18.50
CA MET A 170 3.19 -8.58 -17.78
C MET A 170 2.50 -7.26 -17.37
N VAL A 171 3.27 -6.19 -17.18
CA VAL A 171 2.79 -4.91 -16.62
C VAL A 171 1.95 -4.09 -17.62
N GLY A 172 2.03 -4.40 -18.93
CA GLY A 172 1.24 -3.73 -19.98
C GLY A 172 -0.08 -4.41 -20.37
N GLY A 173 -0.48 -5.48 -19.68
CA GLY A 173 -1.64 -6.32 -20.04
C GLY A 173 -2.95 -5.95 -19.32
N ARG A 174 -3.86 -6.94 -19.23
CA ARG A 174 -5.10 -6.86 -18.43
C ARG A 174 -4.76 -6.50 -16.97
N ASN A 175 -5.54 -5.62 -16.34
CA ASN A 175 -5.38 -5.33 -14.92
C ASN A 175 -5.78 -6.55 -14.08
N LEU A 176 -4.79 -7.31 -13.64
CA LEU A 176 -4.94 -8.54 -12.84
C LEU A 176 -4.63 -8.32 -11.35
N GLN A 177 -4.57 -7.05 -10.91
CA GLN A 177 -4.31 -6.64 -9.52
C GLN A 177 -2.98 -7.21 -8.99
N ASN A 178 -1.93 -7.15 -9.79
CA ASN A 178 -0.59 -7.54 -9.33
C ASN A 178 -0.11 -6.58 -8.22
N VAL A 179 0.69 -7.10 -7.30
CA VAL A 179 1.44 -6.27 -6.35
C VAL A 179 2.30 -5.22 -7.08
N PRO A 180 2.49 -4.03 -6.50
CA PRO A 180 3.46 -3.06 -7.01
C PRO A 180 4.87 -3.66 -7.14
N PRO A 181 5.70 -3.19 -8.10
CA PRO A 181 7.09 -3.64 -8.20
C PRO A 181 7.92 -3.45 -6.92
N SER A 182 7.63 -2.40 -6.15
CA SER A 182 8.27 -2.13 -4.85
C SER A 182 8.01 -3.25 -3.84
N ASP A 183 6.76 -3.70 -3.71
CA ASP A 183 6.39 -4.81 -2.83
C ASP A 183 6.92 -6.16 -3.36
N GLY A 184 6.95 -6.36 -4.68
CA GLY A 184 7.61 -7.51 -5.30
C GLY A 184 9.11 -7.59 -4.94
N ARG A 185 9.82 -6.46 -4.92
CA ARG A 185 11.21 -6.42 -4.46
C ARG A 185 11.35 -6.73 -2.98
N LEU A 186 10.43 -6.23 -2.14
CA LEU A 186 10.40 -6.57 -0.73
C LEU A 186 10.23 -8.08 -0.52
N LEU A 187 9.31 -8.72 -1.26
CA LEU A 187 9.14 -10.18 -1.27
C LEU A 187 10.46 -10.91 -1.58
N ARG A 188 11.14 -10.51 -2.67
CA ARG A 188 12.46 -11.08 -3.04
C ARG A 188 13.47 -10.92 -1.91
N LEU A 189 13.63 -9.69 -1.40
CA LEU A 189 14.63 -9.36 -0.38
C LEU A 189 14.43 -10.18 0.89
N LEU A 190 13.20 -10.22 1.41
CA LEU A 190 12.89 -10.95 2.64
C LEU A 190 13.03 -12.46 2.45
N THR A 191 12.60 -13.00 1.31
CA THR A 191 12.75 -14.43 0.98
C THR A 191 14.21 -14.85 0.96
N GLU A 192 15.07 -14.06 0.31
CA GLU A 192 16.51 -14.36 0.20
C GLU A 192 17.22 -14.15 1.55
N ALA A 193 16.92 -13.05 2.25
CA ALA A 193 17.57 -12.69 3.50
C ALA A 193 17.36 -13.72 4.63
N ILE A 194 16.18 -14.35 4.69
CA ILE A 194 15.91 -15.40 5.68
C ILE A 194 16.40 -16.78 5.24
N GLY A 195 16.97 -16.89 4.03
CA GLY A 195 17.39 -18.15 3.43
C GLY A 195 16.23 -19.12 3.17
N ALA A 196 15.05 -18.60 2.80
CA ALA A 196 13.84 -19.42 2.68
C ALA A 196 14.01 -20.56 1.67
N LYS A 197 13.53 -21.76 2.04
CA LYS A 197 13.58 -22.98 1.21
C LYS A 197 12.18 -23.49 0.88
N ASN A 198 11.22 -23.35 1.80
CA ASN A 198 9.83 -23.72 1.58
C ASN A 198 8.94 -22.47 1.74
N VAL A 199 8.46 -21.94 0.61
CA VAL A 199 7.59 -20.76 0.57
C VAL A 199 6.20 -21.17 0.13
N VAL A 200 5.19 -20.59 0.79
CA VAL A 200 3.78 -20.76 0.45
C VAL A 200 3.18 -19.41 0.08
N GLU A 201 2.44 -19.35 -1.02
CA GLU A 201 1.71 -18.17 -1.48
C GLU A 201 0.22 -18.48 -1.64
N ILE A 202 -0.65 -17.66 -1.06
CA ILE A 202 -2.10 -17.74 -1.24
C ILE A 202 -2.53 -16.61 -2.18
N GLY A 203 -2.98 -16.97 -3.40
CA GLY A 203 -3.31 -16.04 -4.47
C GLY A 203 -2.23 -15.93 -5.54
N THR A 204 -2.21 -16.85 -6.51
CA THR A 204 -1.20 -16.82 -7.60
C THR A 204 -1.45 -15.72 -8.63
N SER A 205 -2.71 -15.45 -8.98
CA SER A 205 -3.08 -14.62 -10.13
C SER A 205 -2.33 -15.05 -11.41
N ASN A 206 -1.68 -14.13 -12.11
CA ASN A 206 -0.82 -14.43 -13.27
C ASN A 206 0.62 -14.82 -12.90
N GLY A 207 0.94 -14.98 -11.60
CA GLY A 207 2.25 -15.38 -11.11
C GLY A 207 3.26 -14.24 -10.91
N TYR A 208 2.86 -12.97 -10.94
CA TYR A 208 3.81 -11.85 -10.83
C TYR A 208 4.60 -11.83 -9.52
N SER A 209 3.93 -11.93 -8.36
CA SER A 209 4.58 -12.04 -7.04
C SER A 209 5.43 -13.30 -6.93
N ALA A 210 4.91 -14.43 -7.41
CA ALA A 210 5.63 -15.70 -7.47
C ALA A 210 6.95 -15.61 -8.24
N LEU A 211 7.05 -14.79 -9.30
CA LEU A 211 8.30 -14.57 -10.04
C LEU A 211 9.36 -13.83 -9.22
N TRP A 212 8.96 -12.84 -8.41
CA TRP A 212 9.86 -12.16 -7.47
C TRP A 212 10.40 -13.11 -6.41
N ILE A 213 9.51 -13.91 -5.82
CA ILE A 213 9.87 -14.96 -4.85
C ILE A 213 10.80 -15.98 -5.50
N SER A 214 10.50 -16.41 -6.73
CA SER A 214 11.28 -17.40 -7.46
C SER A 214 12.72 -16.95 -7.74
N MET A 215 12.97 -15.66 -7.97
CA MET A 215 14.35 -15.14 -8.06
C MET A 215 15.15 -15.44 -6.80
N ALA A 216 14.59 -15.15 -5.62
CA ALA A 216 15.23 -15.46 -4.34
C ALA A 216 15.41 -16.98 -4.17
N LEU A 217 14.39 -17.77 -4.52
CA LEU A 217 14.44 -19.23 -4.36
C LEU A 217 15.47 -19.92 -5.26
N LYS A 218 15.84 -19.33 -6.40
CA LYS A 218 16.97 -19.83 -7.20
C LYS A 218 18.30 -19.68 -6.47
N SER A 219 18.48 -18.57 -5.74
CA SER A 219 19.68 -18.33 -4.92
C SER A 219 19.69 -19.19 -3.67
N THR A 220 18.55 -19.30 -2.99
CA THR A 220 18.47 -20.11 -1.78
C THR A 220 18.41 -21.59 -2.09
N GLY A 221 18.01 -22.03 -3.29
CA GLY A 221 17.75 -23.43 -3.62
C GLY A 221 16.45 -23.96 -2.99
N GLY A 222 15.43 -23.09 -2.93
CA GLY A 222 14.12 -23.37 -2.38
C GLY A 222 13.04 -23.66 -3.44
N LYS A 223 11.80 -23.81 -2.97
CA LYS A 223 10.60 -24.05 -3.79
C LYS A 223 9.43 -23.21 -3.29
N LEU A 224 8.51 -22.92 -4.20
CA LEU A 224 7.27 -22.21 -3.95
C LEU A 224 6.08 -23.14 -4.19
N THR A 225 5.14 -23.19 -3.26
CA THR A 225 3.79 -23.71 -3.48
C THR A 225 2.81 -22.54 -3.48
N THR A 226 2.09 -22.34 -4.58
CA THR A 226 1.13 -21.24 -4.74
C THR A 226 -0.26 -21.75 -5.08
N PHE A 227 -1.30 -21.07 -4.60
CA PHE A 227 -2.69 -21.51 -4.71
C PHE A 227 -3.53 -20.52 -5.53
N GLU A 228 -4.31 -21.03 -6.48
CA GLU A 228 -5.22 -20.26 -7.33
C GLU A 228 -6.47 -21.07 -7.68
N ILE A 229 -7.61 -20.39 -7.72
CA ILE A 229 -8.92 -20.99 -7.97
C ILE A 229 -9.37 -20.80 -9.43
N ASP A 230 -8.96 -19.71 -10.08
CA ASP A 230 -9.39 -19.38 -11.43
C ASP A 230 -8.54 -20.12 -12.50
N PRO A 231 -9.16 -20.98 -13.34
CA PRO A 231 -8.43 -21.79 -14.32
C PRO A 231 -7.66 -20.97 -15.36
N GLU A 232 -8.16 -19.79 -15.74
CA GLU A 232 -7.48 -18.94 -16.73
C GLU A 232 -6.25 -18.27 -16.13
N ARG A 233 -6.31 -17.82 -14.87
CA ARG A 233 -5.15 -17.34 -14.11
C ARG A 233 -4.11 -18.42 -13.91
N ILE A 234 -4.52 -19.64 -13.54
CA ILE A 234 -3.63 -20.82 -13.47
C ILE A 234 -2.89 -21.01 -14.80
N ARG A 235 -3.63 -20.99 -15.92
CA ARG A 235 -3.05 -21.15 -17.25
C ARG A 235 -2.02 -20.07 -17.55
N MET A 236 -2.36 -18.80 -17.31
CA MET A 236 -1.46 -17.65 -17.49
C MET A 236 -0.21 -17.76 -16.60
N ALA A 237 -0.37 -18.07 -15.31
CA ALA A 237 0.73 -18.22 -14.38
C ALA A 237 1.71 -19.30 -14.82
N ARG A 238 1.22 -20.48 -15.20
CA ARG A 238 2.06 -21.58 -15.70
C ARG A 238 2.82 -21.20 -16.97
N GLU A 239 2.18 -20.48 -17.88
CA GLU A 239 2.85 -19.96 -19.08
C GLU A 239 3.97 -18.98 -18.71
N ASN A 240 3.72 -18.06 -17.79
CA ASN A 240 4.72 -17.11 -17.30
C ASN A 240 5.88 -17.82 -16.57
N PHE A 241 5.62 -18.84 -15.76
CA PHE A 241 6.67 -19.61 -15.08
C PHE A 241 7.58 -20.36 -16.07
N ARG A 242 7.01 -20.97 -17.12
CA ARG A 242 7.81 -21.60 -18.19
C ARG A 242 8.63 -20.57 -18.96
N ARG A 243 8.02 -19.43 -19.31
CA ARG A 243 8.71 -18.31 -19.98
C ARG A 243 9.85 -17.76 -19.14
N ALA A 244 9.69 -17.70 -17.82
CA ALA A 244 10.72 -17.26 -16.88
C ALA A 244 11.76 -18.34 -16.54
N GLY A 245 11.48 -19.62 -16.84
CA GLY A 245 12.36 -20.76 -16.51
C GLY A 245 12.41 -21.09 -15.02
N VAL A 246 11.25 -21.02 -14.36
CA VAL A 246 11.08 -21.30 -12.92
C VAL A 246 10.02 -22.36 -12.63
N ASP A 247 9.42 -22.96 -13.65
CA ASP A 247 8.36 -23.97 -13.51
C ASP A 247 8.79 -25.22 -12.73
N GLN A 248 10.09 -25.52 -12.71
CA GLN A 248 10.65 -26.61 -11.91
C GLN A 248 10.71 -26.35 -10.38
N ILE A 249 10.58 -25.09 -9.94
CA ILE A 249 10.61 -24.71 -8.52
C ILE A 249 9.28 -24.15 -8.02
N VAL A 250 8.30 -23.94 -8.90
CA VAL A 250 6.97 -23.43 -8.55
C VAL A 250 5.92 -24.52 -8.78
N THR A 251 5.21 -24.89 -7.72
CA THR A 251 4.05 -25.77 -7.78
C THR A 251 2.77 -24.93 -7.66
N VAL A 252 1.94 -24.94 -8.70
CA VAL A 252 0.61 -24.31 -8.68
C VAL A 252 -0.43 -25.34 -8.27
N VAL A 253 -1.05 -25.13 -7.12
CA VAL A 253 -2.15 -25.95 -6.60
C VAL A 253 -3.46 -25.32 -7.04
N GLU A 254 -4.25 -26.08 -7.78
CA GLU A 254 -5.53 -25.64 -8.32
C GLU A 254 -6.67 -25.92 -7.33
N GLY A 255 -7.54 -24.92 -7.12
CA GLY A 255 -8.77 -25.03 -6.34
C GLY A 255 -8.83 -24.05 -5.17
N ASP A 256 -9.84 -24.24 -4.31
CA ASP A 256 -10.06 -23.38 -3.15
C ASP A 256 -8.90 -23.50 -2.15
N ALA A 257 -8.15 -22.41 -1.96
CA ALA A 257 -7.03 -22.35 -1.04
C ALA A 257 -7.46 -22.69 0.40
N HIS A 258 -8.67 -22.33 0.84
CA HIS A 258 -9.15 -22.64 2.19
C HIS A 258 -9.19 -24.14 2.47
N GLU A 259 -9.46 -24.94 1.44
CA GLU A 259 -9.46 -26.39 1.52
C GLU A 259 -8.06 -26.98 1.29
N GLN A 260 -7.39 -26.53 0.22
CA GLN A 260 -6.14 -27.15 -0.25
C GLN A 260 -4.99 -26.95 0.73
N VAL A 261 -4.92 -25.81 1.44
CA VAL A 261 -3.86 -25.54 2.42
C VAL A 261 -3.81 -26.54 3.56
N THR A 262 -4.94 -27.21 3.87
CA THR A 262 -5.01 -28.22 4.93
C THR A 262 -4.18 -29.48 4.64
N LYS A 263 -3.80 -29.67 3.37
CA LYS A 263 -2.97 -30.78 2.90
C LYS A 263 -1.48 -30.52 3.14
N LEU A 264 -1.08 -29.27 3.39
CA LEU A 264 0.30 -28.93 3.74
C LEU A 264 0.67 -29.55 5.10
N LYS A 265 1.91 -30.02 5.19
CA LYS A 265 2.48 -30.66 6.40
C LYS A 265 3.88 -30.14 6.73
N ASP A 266 4.63 -29.72 5.72
CA ASP A 266 6.02 -29.28 5.90
C ASP A 266 6.11 -27.89 6.54
N PRO A 267 7.16 -27.62 7.33
CA PRO A 267 7.40 -26.29 7.89
C PRO A 267 7.54 -25.22 6.81
N ILE A 268 6.90 -24.07 7.02
CA ILE A 268 6.90 -22.93 6.11
C ILE A 268 7.93 -21.91 6.58
N ASP A 269 8.86 -21.54 5.71
CA ASP A 269 9.86 -20.49 6.00
C ASP A 269 9.26 -19.10 5.80
N LEU A 270 8.46 -18.95 4.74
CA LEU A 270 7.76 -17.72 4.40
C LEU A 270 6.37 -18.04 3.86
N LEU A 271 5.36 -17.38 4.43
CA LEU A 271 3.98 -17.41 3.97
C LEU A 271 3.65 -16.03 3.37
N PHE A 272 3.19 -15.99 2.13
CA PHE A 272 2.64 -14.79 1.51
C PHE A 272 1.13 -14.94 1.30
N ILE A 273 0.34 -13.94 1.70
CA ILE A 273 -1.13 -13.94 1.58
C ILE A 273 -1.55 -12.70 0.79
N ASP A 274 -2.10 -12.93 -0.40
CA ASP A 274 -2.72 -11.92 -1.26
C ASP A 274 -3.91 -12.49 -2.04
N ALA A 275 -4.97 -12.83 -1.30
CA ALA A 275 -6.17 -13.46 -1.84
C ALA A 275 -7.45 -12.70 -1.43
N ASP A 276 -8.56 -13.43 -1.25
CA ASP A 276 -9.80 -12.91 -0.71
C ASP A 276 -9.60 -12.33 0.70
N LYS A 277 -10.15 -11.16 0.99
CA LYS A 277 -9.75 -10.38 2.18
C LYS A 277 -10.43 -10.90 3.45
N GLU A 278 -11.61 -11.47 3.32
CA GLU A 278 -12.38 -12.11 4.38
C GLU A 278 -11.68 -13.37 4.91
N GLY A 279 -10.93 -14.09 4.06
CA GLY A 279 -10.28 -15.34 4.37
C GLY A 279 -8.96 -15.26 5.15
N TYR A 280 -8.34 -14.08 5.29
CA TYR A 280 -6.99 -13.92 5.86
C TYR A 280 -6.86 -14.51 7.27
N ALA A 281 -7.87 -14.30 8.12
CA ALA A 281 -7.86 -14.84 9.48
C ALA A 281 -7.91 -16.38 9.49
N ASP A 282 -8.64 -16.98 8.56
CA ASP A 282 -8.71 -18.44 8.41
C ASP A 282 -7.40 -19.01 7.88
N TYR A 283 -6.79 -18.39 6.84
CA TYR A 283 -5.47 -18.78 6.35
C TYR A 283 -4.42 -18.71 7.46
N LEU A 284 -4.38 -17.61 8.20
CA LEU A 284 -3.47 -17.44 9.34
C LEU A 284 -3.67 -18.55 10.36
N LYS A 285 -4.90 -18.81 10.77
CA LYS A 285 -5.23 -19.86 11.75
C LYS A 285 -4.73 -21.24 11.30
N LYS A 286 -4.92 -21.58 10.03
CA LYS A 286 -4.52 -22.88 9.46
C LYS A 286 -3.01 -23.02 9.25
N LEU A 287 -2.34 -21.94 8.85
CA LEU A 287 -0.95 -21.98 8.39
C LEU A 287 0.09 -21.51 9.42
N LEU A 288 -0.27 -20.63 10.36
CA LEU A 288 0.64 -20.17 11.41
C LEU A 288 1.31 -21.30 12.21
N PRO A 289 0.63 -22.43 12.52
CA PRO A 289 1.28 -23.58 13.15
C PRO A 289 2.43 -24.17 12.33
N LEU A 290 2.33 -24.11 10.99
CA LEU A 290 3.35 -24.63 10.07
C LEU A 290 4.50 -23.63 9.83
N VAL A 291 4.27 -22.33 10.00
CA VAL A 291 5.34 -21.33 9.92
C VAL A 291 6.39 -21.64 10.98
N ARG A 292 7.66 -21.81 10.60
CA ARG A 292 8.70 -22.15 11.58
C ARG A 292 9.03 -20.96 12.49
N PRO A 293 9.60 -21.20 13.69
CA PRO A 293 10.25 -20.13 14.45
C PRO A 293 11.31 -19.41 13.60
N GLY A 294 11.30 -18.08 13.66
CA GLY A 294 12.09 -17.21 12.79
C GLY A 294 11.61 -17.14 11.33
N GLY A 295 10.42 -17.67 11.02
CA GLY A 295 9.78 -17.57 9.71
C GLY A 295 8.93 -16.30 9.58
N LEU A 296 8.58 -15.94 8.35
CA LEU A 296 7.84 -14.72 8.04
C LEU A 296 6.43 -15.01 7.51
N ILE A 297 5.49 -14.13 7.85
CA ILE A 297 4.18 -14.04 7.22
C ILE A 297 4.08 -12.64 6.62
N LEU A 298 3.84 -12.57 5.32
CA LEU A 298 3.74 -11.36 4.53
C LEU A 298 2.31 -11.25 4.03
N ALA A 299 1.65 -10.13 4.25
CA ALA A 299 0.25 -9.92 3.89
C ALA A 299 0.08 -8.62 3.13
N HIS A 300 -0.40 -8.72 1.89
CA HIS A 300 -0.70 -7.55 1.05
C HIS A 300 -2.12 -7.03 1.31
N ASN A 301 -2.38 -5.76 0.99
CA ASN A 301 -3.64 -5.06 1.26
C ASN A 301 -4.03 -5.07 2.73
N PHE A 302 -3.04 -4.92 3.62
CA PHE A 302 -3.21 -4.98 5.06
C PHE A 302 -4.22 -3.93 5.58
N ASP A 303 -4.33 -2.77 4.93
CA ASP A 303 -5.33 -1.74 5.23
C ASP A 303 -6.79 -2.12 4.89
N MET A 304 -7.00 -3.15 4.05
CA MET A 304 -8.31 -3.65 3.65
C MET A 304 -8.78 -4.83 4.52
N LEU A 305 -7.94 -5.31 5.45
CA LEU A 305 -8.22 -6.53 6.20
C LEU A 305 -9.20 -6.31 7.36
N GLY A 306 -9.98 -7.35 7.64
CA GLY A 306 -10.82 -7.41 8.82
C GLY A 306 -10.01 -7.36 10.12
N GLN A 307 -10.66 -6.86 11.17
CA GLN A 307 -10.05 -6.71 12.51
C GLN A 307 -9.52 -8.03 13.09
N ASP A 308 -10.05 -9.18 12.65
CA ASP A 308 -9.67 -10.49 13.18
C ASP A 308 -8.23 -10.86 12.81
N TYR A 309 -7.82 -10.68 11.55
CA TYR A 309 -6.45 -10.93 11.13
C TYR A 309 -5.48 -9.97 11.83
N VAL A 310 -5.79 -8.67 11.77
CA VAL A 310 -4.94 -7.60 12.35
C VAL A 310 -4.75 -7.85 13.84
N ARG A 311 -5.81 -8.14 14.59
CA ARG A 311 -5.74 -8.48 16.01
C ARG A 311 -4.89 -9.73 16.23
N ALA A 312 -5.13 -10.81 15.49
CA ALA A 312 -4.39 -12.06 15.65
C ALA A 312 -2.87 -11.89 15.49
N VAL A 313 -2.42 -11.04 14.56
CA VAL A 313 -0.97 -10.81 14.34
C VAL A 313 -0.37 -9.74 15.24
N THR A 314 -1.17 -8.86 15.85
CA THR A 314 -0.70 -7.76 16.71
C THR A 314 -0.82 -8.03 18.21
N THR A 315 -1.67 -8.98 18.63
CA THR A 315 -1.86 -9.31 20.05
C THR A 315 -1.22 -10.63 20.47
N ASN A 316 -0.63 -11.38 19.54
CA ASN A 316 0.04 -12.64 19.85
C ASN A 316 1.50 -12.36 20.29
N PRO A 317 1.91 -12.72 21.53
CA PRO A 317 3.24 -12.42 22.03
C PRO A 317 4.36 -13.13 21.25
N ASN A 318 4.04 -14.22 20.55
CA ASN A 318 4.99 -14.97 19.72
C ASN A 318 5.20 -14.32 18.34
N LEU A 319 4.47 -13.26 18.03
CA LEU A 319 4.54 -12.54 16.76
C LEU A 319 5.11 -11.14 16.98
N GLU A 320 5.88 -10.65 16.02
CA GLU A 320 6.24 -9.24 15.87
C GLU A 320 5.69 -8.78 14.52
N THR A 321 4.87 -7.74 14.49
CA THR A 321 4.23 -7.28 13.26
C THR A 321 4.48 -5.80 13.03
N ILE A 322 4.95 -5.46 11.84
CA ILE A 322 4.98 -4.08 11.35
C ILE A 322 4.04 -3.94 10.15
N TYR A 323 3.47 -2.75 10.03
CA TYR A 323 2.69 -2.33 8.86
C TYR A 323 3.49 -1.28 8.09
N LEU A 324 3.65 -1.51 6.78
CA LEU A 324 4.32 -0.58 5.88
C LEU A 324 3.29 0.30 5.15
N PRO A 325 3.64 1.56 4.82
CA PRO A 325 2.75 2.47 4.10
C PRO A 325 2.23 1.96 2.74
N SER A 326 2.88 0.97 2.12
CA SER A 326 2.40 0.32 0.89
C SER A 326 1.22 -0.62 1.09
N SER A 327 0.60 -0.63 2.27
CA SER A 327 -0.40 -1.62 2.66
C SER A 327 0.17 -3.04 2.78
N PHE A 328 1.43 -3.13 3.17
CA PHE A 328 2.16 -4.38 3.31
C PHE A 328 2.43 -4.70 4.78
N GLY A 329 1.90 -5.81 5.27
CA GLY A 329 2.19 -6.32 6.62
C GLY A 329 3.36 -7.29 6.61
N VAL A 330 4.29 -7.10 7.54
CA VAL A 330 5.41 -8.03 7.77
C VAL A 330 5.31 -8.55 9.20
N THR A 331 5.09 -9.84 9.35
CA THR A 331 4.99 -10.51 10.63
C THR A 331 6.09 -11.55 10.78
N LEU A 332 6.90 -11.43 11.84
CA LEU A 332 7.90 -12.42 12.24
C LEU A 332 7.32 -13.34 13.31
N LYS A 333 7.46 -14.66 13.12
CA LYS A 333 7.28 -15.63 14.21
C LYS A 333 8.56 -15.71 15.02
N LYS A 334 8.53 -15.30 16.30
CA LYS A 334 9.71 -15.26 17.19
C LYS A 334 10.29 -16.66 17.43
N ARG A 335 11.58 -16.71 17.79
CA ARG A 335 12.33 -17.95 18.06
C ARG A 335 12.07 -18.48 19.47
#